data_AF-A0A1D8G3K3-F1
#
_entry.id   AF-A0A1D8G3K3-F1
#
_cell.length_a   1.000
_cell.length_b   1.000
_cell.length_c   1.000
_cell.angle_alpha   90.00
_cell.angle_beta   90.00
_cell.angle_gamma   90.00
#
_symmetry.space_group_name_H-M   'P 1'
#
loop_
_entity.id
_entity.type
_entity.pdbx_description
1 polymer ?
#
loop_
_entity_poly.entity_id
_entity_poly.type
_entity_poly.pdbx_seq_one_letter_code
_entity_poly.pdbx_strand_id
1 'polypeptide(L)'
;MNLAEQADQRLIGWSALSRCGRGECGEPRCLCAADGTEIVHFHGDREADVHLTRPMIAKLGPALRRSTAVRLSPASGWVTVRLEAPSDVDLLATLVSAALLGSHRRDRSAPAGASPERCNHPYAHPVRPGLQPGAHRGPHPDAHPEAHPEPDPETRPYAHPCVHPYVRPC
;
A
#
# COMPACT_ATOMS: atom_id res chain seq x y z
N MET A 1 20.90 -1.15 -12.66
CA MET A 1 19.88 -0.09 -12.72
C MET A 1 18.76 -0.57 -13.64
N ASN A 2 17.57 -0.81 -13.09
CA ASN A 2 16.37 -1.14 -13.86
C ASN A 2 15.61 0.13 -14.29
N LEU A 3 14.54 -0.02 -15.07
CA LEU A 3 13.80 1.13 -15.62
C LEU A 3 13.00 1.87 -14.54
N ALA A 4 12.51 1.19 -13.49
CA ALA A 4 11.88 1.85 -12.35
C ALA A 4 12.89 2.70 -11.55
N GLU A 5 14.10 2.20 -11.30
CA GLU A 5 15.19 2.97 -10.68
C GLU A 5 15.62 4.17 -11.55
N GLN A 6 15.71 3.99 -12.87
CA GLN A 6 16.03 5.08 -13.80
C GLN A 6 14.96 6.18 -13.77
N ALA A 7 13.68 5.78 -13.79
CA ALA A 7 12.55 6.70 -13.70
C ALA A 7 12.53 7.43 -12.35
N ASP A 8 12.73 6.71 -11.25
CA ASP A 8 12.78 7.24 -9.89
C ASP A 8 13.90 8.29 -9.72
N GLN A 9 15.12 7.98 -10.20
CA GLN A 9 16.24 8.92 -10.21
C GLN A 9 15.98 10.17 -11.08
N ARG A 10 15.29 10.01 -12.21
CA ARG A 10 14.91 11.13 -13.09
C ARG A 10 13.89 12.05 -12.44
N LEU A 11 12.90 11.49 -11.74
CA LEU A 11 11.80 12.24 -11.14
C LEU A 11 12.17 12.88 -9.81
N ILE A 12 13.01 12.26 -8.97
CA ILE A 12 13.46 12.88 -7.71
C ILE A 12 14.34 14.13 -7.93
N GLY A 13 14.88 14.32 -9.14
CA GLY A 13 15.55 15.56 -9.54
C GLY A 13 14.62 16.75 -9.83
N TRP A 14 13.30 16.57 -9.78
CA TRP A 14 12.33 17.63 -10.04
C TRP A 14 11.99 18.38 -8.76
N SER A 15 12.16 19.70 -8.74
CA SER A 15 11.88 20.54 -7.57
C SER A 15 10.42 20.53 -7.08
N ALA A 16 9.49 20.07 -7.91
CA ALA A 16 8.07 19.90 -7.57
C ALA A 16 7.77 18.56 -6.86
N LEU A 17 8.74 17.64 -6.77
CA LEU A 17 8.58 16.31 -6.20
C LEU A 17 9.52 16.11 -5.00
N SER A 18 9.01 15.42 -3.98
CA SER A 18 9.78 14.93 -2.83
C SER A 18 9.58 13.43 -2.68
N ARG A 19 10.50 12.75 -1.96
CA ARG A 19 10.18 11.44 -1.39
C ARG A 19 8.96 11.58 -0.49
N CYS A 20 7.94 10.76 -0.68
CA CYS A 20 6.90 10.65 0.34
C CYS A 20 7.51 10.10 1.64
N GLY A 21 6.82 10.32 2.76
CA GLY A 21 6.99 9.46 3.94
C GLY A 21 6.60 8.01 3.60
N ARG A 22 6.66 7.09 4.57
CA ARG A 22 6.23 5.70 4.37
C ARG A 22 4.74 5.66 3.99
N GLY A 23 4.46 5.62 2.69
CA GLY A 23 3.17 5.94 2.10
C GLY A 23 2.08 4.92 2.36
N GLU A 24 0.85 5.24 1.93
CA GLU A 24 -0.34 4.43 2.23
C GLU A 24 -0.33 3.04 1.56
N CYS A 25 0.55 2.84 0.58
CA CYS A 25 0.84 1.56 -0.07
C CYS A 25 1.99 0.75 0.59
N GLY A 26 2.79 1.36 1.46
CA GLY A 26 3.97 0.75 2.08
C GLY A 26 5.20 0.56 1.17
N GLU A 27 5.12 0.95 -0.11
CA GLU A 27 6.20 0.82 -1.10
C GLU A 27 7.35 1.81 -0.80
N PRO A 28 8.63 1.38 -0.78
CA PRO A 28 9.76 2.24 -0.47
C PRO A 28 10.07 3.34 -1.51
N ARG A 29 9.49 3.26 -2.72
CA ARG A 29 9.73 4.23 -3.81
C ARG A 29 8.41 4.91 -4.21
N CYS A 30 8.10 5.95 -3.47
CA CYS A 30 6.93 6.81 -3.65
C CYS A 30 7.38 8.28 -3.73
N LEU A 31 6.80 9.05 -4.66
CA LEU A 31 7.07 10.47 -4.87
C LEU A 31 5.79 11.30 -4.75
N CYS A 32 5.89 12.37 -3.96
CA CYS A 32 4.80 13.26 -3.58
C CYS A 32 5.04 14.66 -4.18
N ALA A 33 3.95 15.36 -4.49
CA ALA A 33 4.01 16.79 -4.81
C ALA A 33 4.33 17.63 -3.56
N ALA A 34 4.62 18.92 -3.76
CA ALA A 34 4.94 19.86 -2.68
C ALA A 34 3.80 20.04 -1.63
N ASP A 35 2.56 19.69 -1.98
CA ASP A 35 1.40 19.68 -1.07
C ASP A 35 1.25 18.37 -0.26
N GLY A 36 2.16 17.42 -0.45
CA GLY A 36 2.11 16.09 0.18
C GLY A 36 1.24 15.06 -0.55
N THR A 37 0.58 15.43 -1.66
CA THR A 37 -0.20 14.48 -2.48
C THR A 37 0.71 13.45 -3.12
N GLU A 38 0.45 12.15 -2.92
CA GLU A 38 1.11 11.06 -3.64
C GLU A 38 0.86 11.19 -5.17
N ILE A 39 1.93 11.23 -5.98
CA ILE A 39 1.85 11.40 -7.44
C ILE A 39 2.25 10.13 -8.19
N VAL A 40 3.31 9.43 -7.74
CA VAL A 40 3.79 8.21 -8.40
C VAL A 40 4.39 7.20 -7.42
N HIS A 41 4.06 5.93 -7.60
CA HIS A 41 4.60 4.78 -6.87
C HIS A 41 5.28 3.79 -7.84
N PHE A 42 6.38 3.17 -7.43
CA PHE A 42 7.12 2.19 -8.24
C PHE A 42 7.01 0.77 -7.69
N HIS A 43 6.27 -0.09 -8.37
CA HIS A 43 6.08 -1.49 -7.99
C HIS A 43 7.14 -2.37 -8.66
N GLY A 44 8.09 -2.85 -7.85
CA GLY A 44 9.22 -3.64 -8.33
C GLY A 44 10.02 -2.94 -9.45
N ASP A 45 10.52 -3.71 -10.40
CA ASP A 45 11.54 -3.21 -11.35
C ASP A 45 10.95 -2.58 -12.62
N ARG A 46 9.64 -2.78 -12.87
CA ARG A 46 9.03 -2.59 -14.20
C ARG A 46 7.60 -2.02 -14.20
N GLU A 47 7.02 -1.66 -13.06
CA GLU A 47 5.70 -1.01 -13.03
C GLU A 47 5.73 0.27 -12.20
N ALA A 48 4.98 1.29 -12.65
CA ALA A 48 4.78 2.52 -11.91
C ALA A 48 3.32 2.98 -11.99
N ASP A 49 2.70 3.25 -10.85
CA ASP A 49 1.34 3.80 -10.77
C ASP A 49 1.41 5.33 -10.63
N VAL A 50 0.74 6.07 -11.53
CA VAL A 50 0.63 7.53 -11.48
C VAL A 50 -0.80 7.94 -11.11
N HIS A 51 -0.95 8.82 -10.13
CA HIS A 51 -2.25 9.38 -9.78
C HIS A 51 -2.64 10.49 -10.76
N LEU A 52 -3.71 10.28 -11.53
CA LEU A 52 -4.33 11.27 -12.40
C LEU A 52 -5.76 11.62 -11.92
N THR A 53 -6.15 12.88 -12.05
CA THR A 53 -7.53 13.27 -11.70
C THR A 53 -8.54 12.66 -12.68
N ARG A 54 -9.77 12.35 -12.23
CA ARG A 54 -10.81 11.75 -13.10
C ARG A 54 -11.08 12.56 -14.39
N PRO A 55 -11.09 13.92 -14.39
CA PRO A 55 -11.17 14.70 -15.63
C PRO A 55 -9.99 14.49 -16.59
N MET A 56 -8.77 14.29 -16.06
CA MET A 56 -7.61 13.94 -16.88
C MET A 56 -7.71 12.53 -17.44
N ILE A 57 -8.16 11.54 -16.66
CA ILE A 57 -8.38 10.17 -17.14
C ILE A 57 -9.45 10.16 -18.24
N ALA A 58 -10.53 10.94 -18.09
CA ALA A 58 -11.54 11.08 -19.14
C ALA A 58 -10.97 11.70 -20.43
N LYS A 59 -10.15 12.76 -20.31
CA LYS A 59 -9.55 13.47 -21.46
C LYS A 59 -8.43 12.67 -22.16
N LEU A 60 -7.55 12.03 -21.39
CA LEU A 60 -6.38 11.31 -21.89
C LEU A 60 -6.69 9.84 -22.20
N GLY A 61 -7.73 9.26 -21.59
CA GLY A 61 -8.11 7.86 -21.71
C GLY A 61 -8.16 7.32 -23.15
N PRO A 62 -8.78 8.01 -24.13
CA PRO A 62 -8.79 7.57 -25.52
C PRO A 62 -7.40 7.49 -26.18
N ALA A 63 -6.42 8.26 -25.70
CA ALA A 63 -5.04 8.18 -26.14
C ALA A 63 -4.26 7.10 -25.38
N LEU A 64 -4.41 7.05 -24.06
CA LEU A 64 -3.74 6.07 -23.20
C LEU A 64 -4.15 4.63 -23.52
N ARG A 65 -5.42 4.38 -23.88
CA ARG A 65 -5.91 3.05 -24.32
C ARG A 65 -5.27 2.53 -25.60
N ARG A 66 -4.55 3.36 -26.37
CA ARG A 66 -3.79 2.93 -27.55
C ARG A 66 -2.36 2.49 -27.21
N SER A 67 -1.89 2.75 -25.99
CA SER A 67 -0.57 2.34 -25.54
C SER A 67 -0.63 0.99 -24.83
N THR A 68 0.17 0.03 -25.28
CA THR A 68 0.38 -1.27 -24.62
C THR A 68 1.15 -1.15 -23.29
N ALA A 69 1.83 -0.03 -23.07
CA ALA A 69 2.51 0.28 -21.82
C ALA A 69 1.55 0.75 -20.72
N VAL A 70 0.28 1.10 -21.01
CA VAL A 70 -0.62 1.73 -20.04
C VAL A 70 -1.80 0.84 -19.69
N ARG A 71 -2.04 0.63 -18.39
CA ARG A 71 -3.26 -0.01 -17.86
C ARG A 71 -4.08 1.03 -17.09
N LEU A 72 -5.31 1.24 -17.54
CA LEU A 72 -6.29 2.11 -16.88
C LEU A 72 -7.25 1.26 -16.04
N SER A 73 -7.34 1.56 -14.75
CA SER A 73 -8.43 1.08 -13.90
C SER A 73 -9.55 2.13 -13.89
N PRO A 74 -10.80 1.79 -14.27
CA PRO A 74 -11.92 2.73 -14.21
C PRO A 74 -12.40 2.99 -12.78
N ALA A 75 -11.92 2.23 -11.79
CA ALA A 75 -12.34 2.30 -10.39
C ALA A 75 -11.40 3.14 -9.49
N SER A 76 -10.29 3.67 -10.03
CA SER A 76 -9.28 4.44 -9.29
C SER A 76 -8.76 5.64 -10.08
N GLY A 77 -8.23 6.65 -9.40
CA GLY A 77 -7.41 7.71 -9.99
C GLY A 77 -6.02 7.25 -10.46
N TRP A 78 -5.62 6.01 -10.17
CA TRP A 78 -4.31 5.48 -10.54
C TRP A 78 -4.27 4.90 -11.96
N VAL A 79 -3.19 5.23 -12.67
CA VAL A 79 -2.85 4.73 -14.01
C VAL A 79 -1.51 4.02 -13.95
N THR A 80 -1.50 2.71 -14.26
CA THR A 80 -0.28 1.91 -14.25
C THR A 80 0.45 2.04 -15.58
N VAL A 81 1.75 2.34 -15.52
CA VAL A 81 2.69 2.35 -16.64
C VAL A 81 3.65 1.17 -16.48
N ARG A 82 3.70 0.31 -17.49
CA ARG A 82 4.68 -0.77 -17.64
C ARG A 82 5.95 -0.16 -18.23
N LEU A 83 7.08 -0.38 -17.58
CA LEU A 83 8.40 0.10 -17.96
C LEU A 83 9.14 -1.04 -18.65
N GLU A 84 8.98 -1.11 -19.98
CA GLU A 84 9.59 -2.14 -20.83
C GLU A 84 10.71 -1.57 -21.72
N ALA A 85 10.60 -0.30 -22.11
CA ALA A 85 11.56 0.44 -22.92
C ALA A 85 11.84 1.85 -22.32
N PRO A 86 12.95 2.52 -22.71
CA PRO A 86 13.25 3.89 -22.27
C PRO A 86 12.15 4.91 -22.58
N SER A 87 11.42 4.74 -23.68
CA SER A 87 10.26 5.57 -24.05
C SER A 87 9.13 5.54 -23.01
N ASP A 88 9.01 4.46 -22.24
CA ASP A 88 8.00 4.35 -21.19
C ASP A 88 8.35 5.23 -19.99
N VAL A 89 9.65 5.50 -19.77
CA VAL A 89 10.14 6.47 -18.77
C VAL A 89 9.80 7.90 -19.20
N ASP A 90 9.87 8.21 -20.51
CA ASP A 90 9.41 9.50 -21.05
C ASP A 90 7.88 9.65 -20.95
N LEU A 91 7.13 8.60 -21.24
CA LEU A 91 5.67 8.57 -21.06
C LEU A 91 5.29 8.77 -19.58
N LEU A 92 5.96 8.07 -18.67
CA LEU A 92 5.78 8.20 -17.23
C LEU A 92 6.06 9.64 -16.77
N ALA A 93 7.20 10.22 -17.17
CA ALA A 93 7.53 11.61 -16.86
C ALA A 93 6.48 12.61 -17.42
N THR A 94 5.98 12.36 -18.63
CA THR A 94 4.91 13.17 -19.24
C THR A 94 3.63 13.12 -18.43
N LEU A 95 3.24 11.94 -17.93
CA LEU A 95 2.05 11.77 -17.09
C LEU A 95 2.22 12.40 -15.71
N VAL A 96 3.40 12.30 -15.09
CA VAL A 96 3.72 12.94 -13.80
C VAL A 96 3.71 14.47 -13.92
N SER A 97 4.24 15.03 -15.02
CA SER A 97 4.15 16.47 -15.31
C SER A 97 2.68 16.91 -15.43
N ALA A 98 1.87 16.16 -16.19
CA ALA A 98 0.44 16.44 -16.30
C ALA A 98 -0.29 16.31 -14.95
N ALA A 99 0.10 15.36 -14.10
CA ALA A 99 -0.46 15.16 -12.76
C ALA A 99 -0.22 16.38 -11.87
N LEU A 100 1.00 16.91 -11.83
CA LEU A 100 1.36 18.12 -11.07
C LEU A 100 0.52 19.34 -11.50
N LEU A 101 0.35 19.56 -12.81
CA LEU A 101 -0.55 20.59 -13.36
C LEU A 101 -2.02 20.40 -12.93
N GLY A 102 -2.45 19.17 -12.66
CA GLY A 102 -3.77 18.83 -12.13
C GLY A 102 -3.89 19.05 -10.62
N SER A 103 -2.87 18.67 -9.84
CA SER A 103 -2.88 18.76 -8.37
C SER A 103 -2.97 20.19 -7.85
N HIS A 104 -2.32 21.16 -8.50
CA HIS A 104 -2.47 22.58 -8.18
C HIS A 104 -3.92 23.11 -8.28
N ARG A 105 -4.85 22.35 -8.88
CA ARG A 105 -6.29 22.69 -8.96
C ARG A 105 -7.14 21.98 -7.91
N ARG A 106 -6.56 21.04 -7.13
CA ARG A 106 -7.24 20.30 -6.04
C ARG A 106 -7.33 21.12 -4.74
N ASP A 107 -6.45 22.10 -4.58
CA ASP A 107 -6.23 22.99 -3.41
C ASP A 107 -7.42 23.93 -3.07
N ARG A 108 -8.67 23.52 -3.33
CA ARG A 108 -9.86 24.34 -3.02
C ARG A 108 -11.14 23.56 -2.72
N SER A 109 -11.21 22.23 -2.86
CA SER A 109 -12.52 21.54 -2.84
C SER A 109 -12.56 20.06 -2.40
N ALA A 110 -11.63 19.58 -1.57
CA ALA A 110 -11.70 18.21 -1.02
C ALA A 110 -11.70 18.21 0.52
N PRO A 111 -12.72 17.64 1.20
CA PRO A 111 -12.67 17.41 2.63
C PRO A 111 -11.72 16.24 2.96
N ALA A 112 -10.93 16.39 4.02
CA ALA A 112 -10.08 15.33 4.56
C ALA A 112 -10.94 14.20 5.13
N GLY A 113 -11.09 13.11 4.37
CA GLY A 113 -11.99 12.00 4.73
C GLY A 113 -12.44 11.10 3.57
N ALA A 114 -12.10 11.43 2.32
CA ALA A 114 -12.19 10.46 1.23
C ALA A 114 -11.21 9.30 1.51
N SER A 115 -11.72 8.06 1.58
CA SER A 115 -10.89 6.87 1.77
C SER A 115 -9.77 6.83 0.72
N PRO A 116 -8.54 6.42 1.09
CA PRO A 116 -7.43 6.40 0.16
C PRO A 116 -7.75 5.52 -1.05
N GLU A 117 -7.74 6.12 -2.24
CA GLU A 117 -7.94 5.38 -3.49
C GLU A 117 -6.76 4.43 -3.64
N ARG A 118 -6.99 3.14 -3.41
CA ARG A 118 -5.94 2.11 -3.43
C ARG A 118 -5.23 2.09 -4.79
N CYS A 119 -3.90 1.91 -4.74
CA CYS A 119 -3.06 1.61 -5.89
C CYS A 119 -3.61 0.39 -6.68
N ASN A 120 -3.30 0.30 -7.97
CA ASN A 120 -3.76 -0.80 -8.83
C ASN A 120 -3.01 -2.12 -8.61
N HIS A 121 -1.94 -2.10 -7.83
CA HIS A 121 -1.11 -3.28 -7.58
C HIS A 121 -1.84 -4.31 -6.69
N PRO A 122 -1.92 -5.60 -7.07
CA PRO A 122 -2.74 -6.61 -6.38
C PRO A 122 -2.25 -6.94 -4.95
N TYR A 123 -0.98 -6.62 -4.63
CA TYR A 123 -0.40 -6.75 -3.29
C TYR A 123 -0.39 -5.44 -2.49
N ALA A 124 -1.23 -4.45 -2.83
CA ALA A 124 -1.43 -3.25 -2.01
C ALA A 124 -2.00 -3.62 -0.63
N HIS A 125 -1.10 -3.95 0.30
CA HIS A 125 -1.44 -4.39 1.64
C HIS A 125 -2.39 -3.40 2.30
N PRO A 126 -3.47 -3.85 2.95
CA PRO A 126 -4.28 -2.95 3.75
C PRO A 126 -3.44 -2.44 4.93
N VAL A 127 -2.93 -1.21 4.80
CA VAL A 127 -2.63 -0.39 5.97
C VAL A 127 -3.91 -0.39 6.80
N ARG A 128 -3.84 -1.02 7.98
CA ARG A 128 -4.98 -1.13 8.89
C ARG A 128 -5.33 0.31 9.28
N PRO A 129 -6.58 0.79 9.09
CA PRO A 129 -6.98 2.10 9.56
C PRO A 129 -6.59 2.23 11.03
N GLY A 130 -5.90 3.31 11.38
CA GLY A 130 -5.13 3.37 12.62
C GLY A 130 -5.98 3.09 13.86
N LEU A 131 -5.41 2.31 14.79
CA LEU A 131 -5.75 2.50 16.20
C LEU A 131 -5.45 3.98 16.51
N GLN A 132 -6.50 4.75 16.81
CA GLN A 132 -6.33 6.17 17.08
C GLN A 132 -5.44 6.35 18.32
N PRO A 133 -4.65 7.44 18.41
CA PRO A 133 -3.99 7.84 19.65
C PRO A 133 -5.07 8.34 20.63
N GLY A 134 -5.79 7.41 21.24
CA GLY A 134 -6.83 7.68 22.22
C GLY A 134 -6.23 8.30 23.47
N ALA A 135 -6.34 9.62 23.60
CA ALA A 135 -5.97 10.36 24.80
C ALA A 135 -6.94 10.06 25.94
N HIS A 136 -6.81 8.89 26.57
CA HIS A 136 -7.51 8.53 27.81
C HIS A 136 -6.51 8.31 28.94
N ARG A 137 -6.29 9.41 29.66
CA ARG A 137 -5.57 9.50 30.93
C ARG A 137 -6.24 8.61 31.98
N GLY A 138 -5.55 7.56 32.41
CA GLY A 138 -5.90 6.72 33.57
C GLY A 138 -4.62 6.34 34.33
N PRO A 139 -4.59 6.41 35.67
CA PRO A 139 -3.36 6.20 36.43
C PRO A 139 -2.96 4.72 36.50
N HIS A 140 -1.66 4.49 36.56
CA HIS A 140 -1.03 3.22 36.90
C HIS A 140 -1.40 2.78 38.32
N PRO A 141 -1.62 1.49 38.55
CA PRO A 141 -1.15 0.83 39.75
C PRO A 141 -0.17 -0.30 39.41
N ASP A 142 0.89 -0.39 40.19
CA ASP A 142 2.01 -1.30 40.02
C ASP A 142 1.72 -2.79 40.29
N ALA A 143 2.68 -3.60 39.83
CA ALA A 143 3.05 -4.92 40.35
C ALA A 143 2.07 -6.11 40.13
N HIS A 144 2.40 -6.90 39.09
CA HIS A 144 2.41 -8.37 39.19
C HIS A 144 3.25 -8.82 40.41
N PRO A 145 2.95 -9.97 41.04
CA PRO A 145 3.67 -11.18 40.57
C PRO A 145 2.90 -12.53 40.66
N GLU A 146 3.30 -13.42 39.73
CA GLU A 146 3.33 -14.90 39.84
C GLU A 146 2.00 -15.70 39.73
N ALA A 147 2.15 -16.97 39.35
CA ALA A 147 1.09 -17.84 38.83
C ALA A 147 0.77 -19.04 39.75
N HIS A 148 -0.46 -19.57 39.60
CA HIS A 148 -0.99 -20.92 39.90
C HIS A 148 -0.16 -21.90 40.75
N PRO A 149 -0.75 -22.59 41.75
CA PRO A 149 -1.79 -23.63 41.51
C PRO A 149 -2.95 -23.58 42.55
N GLU A 150 -3.90 -24.52 42.72
CA GLU A 150 -4.26 -25.85 42.12
C GLU A 150 -5.78 -25.87 41.75
N PRO A 151 -6.28 -26.83 40.93
CA PRO A 151 -7.71 -27.07 40.73
C PRO A 151 -8.36 -27.97 41.81
N ASP A 152 -9.69 -27.85 41.91
CA ASP A 152 -10.60 -28.40 42.93
C ASP A 152 -10.53 -29.94 43.16
N PRO A 153 -10.79 -30.45 44.38
CA PRO A 153 -10.86 -31.88 44.67
C PRO A 153 -12.25 -32.51 44.39
N GLU A 154 -12.31 -33.83 44.56
CA GLU A 154 -13.50 -34.68 44.77
C GLU A 154 -14.03 -35.58 43.62
N THR A 155 -14.08 -36.88 43.96
CA THR A 155 -15.06 -37.89 43.49
C THR A 155 -14.81 -38.74 42.22
N ARG A 156 -13.67 -39.46 42.23
CA ARG A 156 -13.55 -40.93 42.05
C ARG A 156 -14.22 -41.55 40.75
N PRO A 157 -14.42 -42.89 40.60
CA PRO A 157 -13.56 -43.63 39.66
C PRO A 157 -14.26 -44.64 38.73
N TYR A 158 -13.92 -44.70 37.43
CA TYR A 158 -14.19 -45.92 36.65
C TYR A 158 -13.01 -46.33 35.78
N ALA A 159 -12.55 -47.56 36.04
CA ALA A 159 -11.63 -48.28 35.19
C ALA A 159 -12.34 -48.71 33.89
N HIS A 160 -11.60 -48.86 32.80
CA HIS A 160 -11.17 -50.19 32.35
C HIS A 160 -10.06 -50.08 31.29
N PRO A 161 -9.20 -51.11 31.14
CA PRO A 161 -7.98 -51.02 30.34
C PRO A 161 -8.18 -51.44 28.89
N CYS A 162 -7.65 -50.68 27.94
CA CYS A 162 -7.44 -51.15 26.58
C CYS A 162 -6.08 -51.85 26.48
N VAL A 163 -6.09 -53.17 26.69
CA VAL A 163 -4.94 -54.06 26.45
C VAL A 163 -4.59 -54.01 24.96
N HIS A 164 -3.33 -53.70 24.63
CA HIS A 164 -2.80 -53.76 23.28
C HIS A 164 -2.36 -55.20 22.96
N PRO A 165 -2.97 -55.90 21.99
CA PRO A 165 -2.43 -57.16 21.51
C PRO A 165 -1.21 -56.91 20.59
N TYR A 166 -0.28 -57.87 20.65
CA TYR A 166 0.82 -58.10 19.70
C TYR A 166 0.37 -57.93 18.22
N VAL A 167 1.22 -57.67 17.22
CA VAL A 167 2.49 -58.38 16.92
C VAL A 167 3.45 -57.51 16.09
N ARG A 168 4.76 -57.78 16.19
CA ARG A 168 5.78 -57.35 15.19
C ARG A 168 5.74 -58.28 13.97
N PRO A 169 6.15 -57.79 12.79
CA PRO A 169 7.11 -58.58 12.01
C PRO A 169 8.27 -57.75 11.42
N CYS A 170 9.42 -58.43 11.34
CA CYS A 170 10.56 -58.25 10.42
C CYS A 170 11.01 -56.81 10.09
#